data_AF-A0A506PN78-F1
#
_entry.id   AF-A0A506PN78-F1
#
_cell.length_a   1.000
_cell.length_b   1.000
_cell.length_c   1.000
_cell.angle_alpha   90.00
_cell.angle_beta   90.00
_cell.angle_gamma   90.00
#
_symmetry.space_group_name_H-M   'P 1'
#
loop_
_entity.id
_entity.type
_entity.pdbx_description
1 polymer ?
#
loop_
_entity_poly.entity_id
_entity_poly.type
_entity_poly.pdbx_seq_one_letter_code
_entity_poly.pdbx_strand_id
1 'polypeptide(L)'
;MKKITTIIIILILIFSFTRKPGNEWKNKSELIGTWVNLERDEKGYLIYDPCDGNNNYITITENNVIYDLGHEGPNSLKINSVKILNTLNEIEFLGIHEFYTIKSIMKIIDFDKKLYLLKWELTPKNNSNDIRMGKMMMTRKEYEKDFRFIDNPCDYGKVPEKKFLPIEYD
;
A
#
# COMPACT_ATOMS: atom_id res chain seq x y z
N MET A 1 16.30 16.92 56.03
CA MET A 1 14.93 16.85 55.46
C MET A 1 14.99 16.14 54.12
N LYS A 2 14.25 15.02 54.01
CA LYS A 2 14.20 14.11 52.86
C LYS A 2 13.55 14.80 51.65
N LYS A 3 14.12 14.65 50.46
CA LYS A 3 13.35 14.67 49.21
C LYS A 3 13.61 13.35 48.49
N ILE A 4 12.59 12.51 48.56
CA ILE A 4 12.49 11.22 47.89
C ILE A 4 12.12 11.54 46.45
N THR A 5 13.02 11.25 45.51
CA THR A 5 12.73 11.28 44.09
C THR A 5 11.97 10.00 43.76
N THR A 6 10.65 10.12 43.61
CA THR A 6 9.76 9.00 43.27
C THR A 6 10.05 8.55 41.84
N ILE A 7 10.70 7.39 41.70
CA ILE A 7 10.83 6.68 40.43
C ILE A 7 9.50 5.96 40.17
N ILE A 8 8.75 6.42 39.17
CA ILE A 8 7.55 5.72 38.70
C ILE A 8 8.02 4.56 37.81
N ILE A 9 8.08 3.36 38.39
CA ILE A 9 8.26 2.11 37.64
C ILE A 9 6.88 1.74 37.08
N ILE A 10 6.67 1.96 35.79
CA ILE A 10 5.49 1.44 35.09
C ILE A 10 5.75 -0.05 34.82
N LEU A 11 5.17 -0.89 35.68
CA LEU A 11 5.14 -2.34 35.53
C LEU A 11 4.12 -2.69 34.42
N ILE A 12 4.59 -2.91 33.19
CA ILE A 12 3.74 -3.48 32.13
C ILE A 12 3.74 -4.99 32.33
N LEU A 13 2.64 -5.51 32.87
CA LEU A 13 2.33 -6.93 32.94
C LEU A 13 2.38 -7.52 31.53
N ILE A 14 3.40 -8.36 31.29
CA ILE A 14 3.50 -9.20 30.09
C ILE A 14 2.46 -10.31 30.25
N PHE A 15 1.21 -9.99 29.92
CA PHE A 15 0.22 -10.99 29.63
C PHE A 15 0.56 -11.59 28.26
N SER A 16 1.29 -12.69 28.26
CA SER A 16 1.43 -13.58 27.09
C SER A 16 0.10 -14.27 26.83
N PHE A 17 -0.90 -13.49 26.40
CA PHE A 17 -2.06 -14.01 25.71
C PHE A 17 -1.63 -14.28 24.27
N THR A 18 -1.45 -15.56 23.94
CA THR A 18 -1.54 -16.06 22.56
C THR A 18 -2.98 -15.88 22.08
N ARG A 19 -3.38 -14.62 21.82
CA ARG A 19 -4.57 -14.32 21.04
C ARG A 19 -4.29 -14.81 19.63
N LYS A 20 -5.06 -15.80 19.17
CA LYS A 20 -5.31 -15.96 17.72
C LYS A 20 -5.67 -14.56 17.21
N PRO A 21 -5.01 -14.04 16.15
CA PRO A 21 -5.35 -12.72 15.63
C PRO A 21 -6.80 -12.77 15.16
N GLY A 22 -7.71 -12.30 16.02
CA GLY A 22 -9.09 -12.05 15.67
C GLY A 22 -9.11 -10.92 14.65
N ASN A 23 -10.21 -10.84 13.90
CA ASN A 23 -10.49 -9.85 12.85
C ASN A 23 -10.58 -8.38 13.38
N GLU A 24 -9.80 -7.99 14.39
CA GLU A 24 -9.83 -6.66 15.02
C GLU A 24 -9.21 -5.56 14.14
N TRP A 25 -8.58 -5.91 13.01
CA TRP A 25 -8.08 -4.90 12.05
C TRP A 25 -9.20 -4.15 11.33
N LYS A 26 -10.43 -4.70 11.28
CA LYS A 26 -11.52 -4.15 10.46
C LYS A 26 -12.02 -2.80 10.97
N ASN A 27 -11.86 -2.49 12.25
CA ASN A 27 -12.33 -1.23 12.82
C ASN A 27 -11.20 -0.18 12.79
N LYS A 28 -11.30 0.80 11.89
CA LYS A 28 -10.43 1.99 11.79
C LYS A 28 -8.96 1.74 11.39
N SER A 29 -8.65 0.66 10.68
CA SER A 29 -7.29 0.48 10.16
C SER A 29 -6.92 1.59 9.19
N GLU A 30 -5.73 2.16 9.36
CA GLU A 30 -5.14 3.09 8.39
C GLU A 30 -4.90 2.46 7.01
N LEU A 31 -5.11 1.16 6.86
CA LEU A 31 -5.06 0.46 5.59
C LEU A 31 -6.27 0.75 4.70
N ILE A 32 -7.45 0.96 5.30
CA ILE A 32 -8.72 1.10 4.57
C ILE A 32 -8.75 2.43 3.83
N GLY A 33 -9.08 2.38 2.55
CA GLY A 33 -9.17 3.55 1.68
C GLY A 33 -8.64 3.29 0.28
N THR A 34 -8.64 4.35 -0.53
CA THR A 34 -8.06 4.35 -1.88
C THR A 34 -6.65 4.91 -1.83
N TRP A 35 -5.72 4.20 -2.45
CA TRP A 35 -4.32 4.55 -2.56
C TRP A 35 -3.98 4.73 -4.03
N VAL A 36 -3.29 5.82 -4.35
CA VAL A 36 -2.97 6.22 -5.71
C VAL A 36 -1.48 6.03 -5.93
N ASN A 37 -1.11 5.50 -7.10
CA ASN A 37 0.27 5.37 -7.52
C ASN A 37 0.95 6.73 -7.68
N LEU A 38 2.21 6.77 -7.26
CA LEU A 38 3.13 7.89 -7.40
C LEU A 38 4.26 7.48 -8.34
N GLU A 39 4.44 8.28 -9.38
CA GLU A 39 5.59 8.20 -10.27
C GLU A 39 6.74 9.03 -9.72
N ARG A 40 7.94 8.86 -10.28
CA ARG A 40 9.14 9.58 -9.85
C ARG A 40 9.89 10.22 -11.02
N ASP A 41 10.29 11.47 -10.86
CA ASP A 41 11.28 12.11 -11.72
C ASP A 41 12.40 12.77 -10.89
N GLU A 42 13.27 13.54 -11.53
CA GLU A 42 14.40 14.24 -10.89
C GLU A 42 13.99 15.21 -9.79
N LYS A 43 12.73 15.67 -9.79
CA LYS A 43 12.17 16.59 -8.77
C LYS A 43 11.47 15.85 -7.64
N GLY A 44 11.40 14.52 -7.68
CA GLY A 44 10.78 13.67 -6.67
C GLY A 44 9.50 12.99 -7.14
N TYR A 45 8.66 12.62 -6.17
CA TYR A 45 7.41 11.90 -6.43
C TYR A 45 6.30 12.82 -6.93
N LEU A 46 5.47 12.30 -7.83
CA LEU A 46 4.42 13.03 -8.51
C LEU A 46 3.24 12.13 -8.86
N ILE A 47 2.10 12.75 -9.12
CA ILE A 47 0.93 12.09 -9.70
C ILE A 47 0.97 12.33 -11.21
N TYR A 48 0.82 11.27 -11.98
CA TYR A 48 0.81 11.31 -13.43
C TYR A 48 -0.54 10.86 -13.97
N ASP A 49 -1.11 11.66 -14.86
CA ASP A 49 -2.34 11.33 -15.57
C ASP A 49 -1.99 10.92 -17.02
N PRO A 50 -2.03 9.60 -17.35
CA PRO A 50 -1.71 9.14 -18.69
C PRO A 50 -2.85 9.43 -19.67
N CYS A 51 -2.54 9.52 -20.97
CA CYS A 51 -3.57 9.72 -22.00
C CYS A 51 -4.42 8.49 -22.27
N ASP A 52 -3.84 7.31 -22.09
CA ASP A 52 -4.53 6.05 -22.26
C ASP A 52 -4.48 5.30 -20.92
N GLY A 53 -5.65 4.89 -20.44
CA GLY A 53 -5.78 4.20 -19.15
C GLY A 53 -6.04 5.16 -17.99
N ASN A 54 -5.82 4.66 -16.77
CA ASN A 54 -5.94 5.41 -15.53
C ASN A 54 -4.61 5.31 -14.78
N ASN A 55 -4.31 6.29 -13.92
CA ASN A 55 -3.26 6.11 -12.94
C ASN A 55 -3.61 4.92 -12.03
N ASN A 56 -2.64 4.01 -11.81
CA ASN A 56 -2.86 2.81 -11.04
C ASN A 56 -3.32 3.16 -9.61
N TYR A 57 -4.29 2.42 -9.09
CA TYR A 57 -4.73 2.58 -7.71
C TYR A 57 -5.10 1.25 -7.08
N ILE A 58 -5.07 1.21 -5.75
CA ILE A 58 -5.66 0.12 -4.99
C ILE A 58 -6.74 0.68 -4.07
N THR A 59 -7.84 -0.06 -3.92
CA THR A 59 -8.85 0.27 -2.93
C THR A 59 -8.97 -0.89 -1.95
N ILE A 60 -8.72 -0.60 -0.68
CA ILE A 60 -8.82 -1.59 0.40
C ILE A 60 -10.05 -1.28 1.24
N THR A 61 -10.93 -2.27 1.34
CA THR A 61 -12.12 -2.27 2.21
C THR A 61 -11.93 -3.29 3.34
N GLU A 62 -12.89 -3.42 4.25
CA GLU A 62 -12.84 -4.42 5.33
C GLU A 62 -12.80 -5.88 4.85
N ASN A 63 -13.27 -6.14 3.63
CA ASN A 63 -13.45 -7.51 3.14
C ASN A 63 -12.78 -7.77 1.80
N ASN A 64 -12.45 -6.72 1.05
CA ASN A 64 -11.92 -6.84 -0.30
C ASN A 64 -10.78 -5.85 -0.54
N VAL A 65 -9.85 -6.24 -1.39
CA VAL A 65 -8.90 -5.33 -2.04
C VAL A 65 -9.15 -5.36 -3.53
N ILE A 66 -9.22 -4.18 -4.14
CA ILE A 66 -9.38 -3.99 -5.58
C ILE A 66 -8.05 -3.47 -6.10
N TYR A 67 -7.45 -4.18 -7.05
CA TYR A 67 -6.26 -3.73 -7.76
C TYR A 67 -6.65 -3.24 -9.14
N ASP A 68 -6.41 -1.96 -9.43
CA ASP A 68 -6.49 -1.38 -10.76
C ASP A 68 -5.06 -1.02 -11.21
N LEU A 69 -4.43 -1.94 -11.94
CA LEU A 69 -3.02 -1.89 -12.33
C LEU A 69 -2.83 -1.70 -13.85
N GLY A 70 -3.83 -1.13 -14.54
CA GLY A 70 -3.71 -0.63 -15.91
C GLY A 70 -3.66 -1.67 -17.04
N HIS A 71 -3.45 -2.96 -16.76
CA HIS A 71 -3.34 -4.00 -17.81
C HIS A 71 -4.42 -5.09 -17.77
N GLU A 72 -5.10 -5.24 -16.63
CA GLU A 72 -6.23 -6.14 -16.43
C GLU A 72 -7.25 -5.31 -15.64
N GLY A 73 -8.54 -5.35 -16.03
CA GLY A 73 -9.58 -4.57 -15.36
C GLY A 73 -9.58 -4.79 -13.84
N PRO A 74 -10.21 -3.88 -13.05
CA PRO A 74 -10.10 -3.88 -11.61
C PRO A 74 -10.48 -5.26 -11.05
N ASN A 75 -9.51 -5.91 -10.40
CA ASN A 75 -9.68 -7.25 -9.85
C ASN A 75 -10.00 -7.13 -8.36
N SER A 76 -11.20 -7.55 -7.97
CA SER A 76 -11.63 -7.59 -6.57
C SER A 76 -11.27 -8.93 -5.93
N LEU A 77 -10.45 -8.90 -4.90
CA LEU A 77 -10.01 -10.06 -4.14
C LEU A 77 -10.53 -10.00 -2.72
N LYS A 78 -11.05 -11.12 -2.22
CA LYS A 78 -11.47 -11.23 -0.82
C LYS A 78 -10.23 -11.23 0.08
N ILE A 79 -10.20 -10.35 1.07
CA ILE A 79 -9.16 -10.31 2.09
C ILE A 79 -9.35 -11.49 3.03
N ASN A 80 -8.37 -12.38 3.04
CA ASN A 80 -8.36 -13.56 3.90
C ASN A 80 -7.62 -13.31 5.22
N SER A 81 -6.55 -12.51 5.18
CA SER A 81 -5.76 -12.18 6.36
C SER A 81 -5.10 -10.82 6.22
N VAL A 82 -4.94 -10.15 7.37
CA VAL A 82 -4.13 -8.94 7.53
C VAL A 82 -3.24 -9.17 8.76
N LYS A 83 -1.96 -8.84 8.64
CA LYS A 83 -0.96 -9.00 9.68
C LYS A 83 -0.08 -7.76 9.73
N ILE A 84 0.01 -7.15 10.90
CA ILE A 84 1.06 -6.15 11.17
C ILE A 84 2.37 -6.92 11.37
N LEU A 85 3.40 -6.61 10.59
CA LEU A 85 4.68 -7.30 10.66
C LEU A 85 5.51 -6.81 11.85
N ASN A 86 6.67 -7.44 12.07
CA ASN A 86 7.52 -7.23 13.26
C ASN A 86 7.97 -5.77 13.44
N THR A 87 7.87 -4.96 12.39
CA THR A 87 8.02 -3.51 12.43
C THR A 87 6.62 -2.87 12.30
N LEU A 88 6.28 -1.95 13.20
CA LEU A 88 4.98 -1.25 13.20
C LEU A 88 4.70 -0.42 11.92
N ASN A 89 5.67 -0.35 11.01
CA ASN A 89 5.57 0.35 9.73
C ASN A 89 5.20 -0.57 8.55
N GLU A 90 5.02 -1.88 8.76
CA GLU A 90 4.71 -2.83 7.70
C GLU A 90 3.41 -3.60 7.96
N ILE A 91 2.54 -3.61 6.96
CA ILE A 91 1.27 -4.33 6.98
C ILE A 91 1.26 -5.31 5.81
N GLU A 92 1.14 -6.59 6.13
CA GLU A 92 0.93 -7.66 5.17
C GLU A 92 -0.57 -7.96 5.05
N PHE A 93 -1.08 -8.13 3.84
CA PHE A 93 -2.44 -8.59 3.60
C PHE A 93 -2.50 -9.56 2.43
N LEU A 94 -3.40 -10.54 2.53
CA LEU A 94 -3.59 -11.59 1.53
C LEU A 94 -4.98 -11.48 0.89
N GLY A 95 -5.01 -11.19 -0.40
CA GLY A 95 -6.19 -11.26 -1.24
C GLY A 95 -6.32 -12.62 -1.91
N ILE A 96 -7.53 -13.17 -1.98
CA ILE A 96 -7.84 -14.43 -2.67
C ILE A 96 -8.88 -14.17 -3.77
N HIS A 97 -8.54 -14.59 -4.99
CA HIS A 97 -9.45 -14.74 -6.12
C HIS A 97 -9.73 -16.23 -6.38
N GLU A 98 -10.67 -16.56 -7.26
CA GLU A 98 -10.92 -17.96 -7.63
C GLU A 98 -9.69 -18.60 -8.31
N PHE A 99 -8.96 -17.83 -9.14
CA PHE A 99 -7.83 -18.33 -9.96
C PHE A 99 -6.44 -18.08 -9.38
N TYR A 100 -6.28 -17.14 -8.45
CA TYR A 100 -4.97 -16.73 -7.93
C TYR A 100 -5.07 -16.14 -6.53
N THR A 101 -3.93 -15.92 -5.90
CA THR A 101 -3.79 -15.17 -4.65
C THR A 101 -2.82 -14.02 -4.85
N ILE A 102 -3.04 -12.91 -4.17
CA ILE A 102 -2.09 -11.80 -4.13
C ILE A 102 -1.69 -11.56 -2.67
N LYS A 103 -0.40 -11.78 -2.39
CA LYS A 103 0.22 -11.41 -1.13
C LYS A 103 0.79 -10.00 -1.28
N SER A 104 0.37 -9.09 -0.41
CA SER A 104 0.78 -7.69 -0.46
C SER A 104 1.43 -7.25 0.84
N ILE A 105 2.46 -6.43 0.73
CA ILE A 105 3.12 -5.77 1.85
C ILE A 105 3.11 -4.27 1.59
N MET A 106 2.46 -3.53 2.48
CA MET A 106 2.48 -2.07 2.51
C MET A 106 3.43 -1.61 3.60
N LYS A 107 4.39 -0.76 3.23
CA LYS A 107 5.41 -0.21 4.12
C LYS A 107 5.31 1.31 4.17
N ILE A 108 5.29 1.88 5.38
CA ILE A 108 5.45 3.31 5.59
C ILE A 108 6.92 3.67 5.32
N ILE A 109 7.16 4.49 4.31
CA ILE A 109 8.49 4.96 3.93
C ILE A 109 8.79 6.29 4.62
N ASP A 110 7.87 7.24 4.50
CA ASP A 110 7.98 8.55 5.12
C ASP A 110 6.57 9.03 5.47
N PHE A 111 6.24 9.02 6.77
CA PHE A 111 4.90 9.36 7.26
C PHE A 111 4.58 10.86 7.08
N ASP A 112 5.58 11.73 7.17
CA ASP A 112 5.39 13.17 7.03
C ASP A 112 5.14 13.52 5.57
N LYS A 113 5.87 12.88 4.65
CA LYS A 113 5.69 13.04 3.20
C LYS A 113 4.56 12.19 2.61
N LYS A 114 3.84 11.43 3.43
CA LYS A 114 2.72 10.56 3.00
C LYS A 114 3.13 9.54 1.93
N LEU A 115 4.34 8.98 2.07
CA LEU A 115 4.91 8.01 1.14
C LEU A 115 4.81 6.58 1.69
N TYR A 116 4.22 5.70 0.90
CA TYR A 116 3.98 4.31 1.24
C TYR A 116 4.39 3.42 0.07
N LEU A 117 5.19 2.41 0.33
CA LEU A 117 5.59 1.42 -0.68
C LEU A 117 4.65 0.22 -0.60
N LEU A 118 3.98 -0.11 -1.70
CA LEU A 118 3.33 -1.40 -1.86
C LEU A 118 4.20 -2.33 -2.68
N LYS A 119 4.36 -3.55 -2.20
CA LYS A 119 4.84 -4.69 -2.99
C LYS A 119 3.77 -5.75 -3.03
N TRP A 120 3.69 -6.46 -4.14
CA TRP A 120 2.78 -7.57 -4.28
C TRP A 120 3.42 -8.73 -5.01
N GLU A 121 2.93 -9.93 -4.68
CA GLU A 121 3.26 -11.19 -5.32
C GLU A 121 1.94 -11.89 -5.66
N LEU A 122 1.69 -12.08 -6.95
CA LEU A 122 0.57 -12.84 -7.49
C LEU A 122 1.02 -14.28 -7.75
N THR A 123 0.31 -15.22 -7.15
CA THR A 123 0.53 -16.66 -7.34
C THR A 123 -0.72 -17.29 -7.98
N PRO A 124 -0.64 -17.78 -9.23
CA PRO A 124 -1.73 -18.54 -9.85
C PRO A 124 -1.96 -19.86 -9.12
N LYS A 125 -3.22 -20.25 -8.90
CA LYS A 125 -3.53 -21.53 -8.23
C LYS A 125 -3.22 -22.75 -9.09
N ASN A 126 -3.31 -22.60 -10.42
CA ASN A 126 -3.12 -23.69 -11.37
C ASN A 126 -1.66 -23.86 -11.82
N ASN A 127 -0.80 -22.89 -11.53
CA ASN A 127 0.63 -22.95 -11.84
C ASN A 127 1.43 -22.08 -10.87
N SER A 128 1.93 -22.69 -9.80
CA SER A 128 2.70 -21.99 -8.77
C SER A 128 4.06 -21.47 -9.25
N ASN A 129 4.49 -21.80 -10.47
CA ASN A 129 5.77 -21.35 -11.03
C ASN A 129 5.65 -20.04 -11.83
N ASP A 130 4.45 -19.58 -12.18
CA ASP A 130 4.22 -18.31 -12.90
C ASP A 130 3.92 -17.18 -11.90
N ILE A 131 4.88 -16.92 -11.02
CA ILE A 131 4.77 -15.88 -10.00
C ILE A 131 5.02 -14.53 -10.65
N ARG A 132 4.09 -13.59 -10.44
CA ARG A 132 4.25 -12.20 -10.90
C ARG A 132 4.42 -11.29 -9.70
N MET A 133 5.44 -10.45 -9.75
CA MET A 133 5.76 -9.51 -8.68
C MET A 133 5.73 -8.08 -9.21
N GLY A 134 5.38 -7.15 -8.35
CA GLY A 134 5.47 -5.73 -8.65
C GLY A 134 5.63 -4.89 -7.40
N LYS A 135 6.00 -3.64 -7.61
CA LYS A 135 6.07 -2.63 -6.56
C LYS A 135 5.60 -1.28 -7.08
N MET A 136 4.96 -0.50 -6.22
CA MET A 136 4.56 0.87 -6.52
C MET A 136 4.67 1.75 -5.29
N MET A 137 5.10 3.00 -5.50
CA MET A 137 5.03 4.02 -4.47
C MET A 137 3.62 4.59 -4.50
N MET A 138 3.06 4.89 -3.34
CA MET A 138 1.69 5.37 -3.24
C MET A 138 1.54 6.42 -2.15
N THR A 139 0.44 7.15 -2.29
CA THR A 139 -0.14 7.94 -1.22
C THR A 139 -1.64 7.63 -1.12
N ARG A 140 -2.29 8.06 -0.02
CA ARG A 140 -3.75 8.00 0.03
C ARG A 140 -4.35 9.02 -0.92
N LYS A 141 -5.51 8.70 -1.50
CA LYS A 141 -6.23 9.60 -2.42
C LYS A 141 -6.46 11.00 -1.84
N GLU A 142 -6.72 11.12 -0.55
CA GLU A 142 -6.93 12.40 0.15
C GLU A 142 -5.69 13.32 0.17
N TYR A 143 -4.48 12.76 -0.01
CA TYR A 143 -3.20 13.47 -0.04
C TYR A 143 -2.67 13.70 -1.45
N GLU A 144 -3.38 13.26 -2.50
CA GLU A 144 -2.95 13.41 -3.90
C GLU A 144 -2.60 14.86 -4.26
N LYS A 145 -3.37 15.81 -3.72
CA LYS A 145 -3.18 17.27 -3.90
C LYS A 145 -1.87 17.81 -3.32
N ASP A 146 -1.21 17.06 -2.44
CA ASP A 146 0.07 17.46 -1.82
C ASP A 146 1.25 17.14 -2.74
N PHE A 147 1.01 16.40 -3.83
CA PHE A 147 2.00 16.04 -4.83
C PHE A 147 1.87 16.91 -6.07
N ARG A 148 2.99 17.07 -6.78
CA ARG A 148 2.97 17.69 -8.10
C ARG A 148 2.17 16.80 -9.05
N PHE A 149 1.27 17.41 -9.79
CA PHE A 149 0.48 16.74 -10.82
C PHE A 149 1.08 17.01 -12.20
N ILE A 150 1.18 15.98 -13.04
CA ILE A 150 1.52 16.10 -14.45
C ILE A 150 0.37 15.54 -15.27
N ASP A 151 -0.28 16.43 -16.01
CA ASP A 151 -1.27 16.09 -17.02
C ASP A 151 -0.57 15.93 -18.39
N ASN A 152 -0.89 14.85 -19.11
CA ASN A 152 -0.40 14.65 -20.47
C ASN A 152 -1.37 15.36 -21.45
N PRO A 153 -0.93 16.22 -22.37
CA PRO A 153 -1.84 17.02 -23.22
C PRO A 153 -2.53 16.17 -24.31
N CYS A 154 -3.49 15.33 -23.93
CA CYS A 154 -4.11 14.33 -24.80
C CYS A 154 -4.96 14.92 -25.92
N ASP A 155 -5.60 16.07 -25.67
CA ASP A 155 -6.50 16.75 -26.63
C ASP A 155 -5.78 17.31 -27.86
N TYR A 156 -4.48 17.63 -27.75
CA TYR A 156 -3.72 18.30 -28.79
C TYR A 156 -2.71 17.39 -29.51
N GLY A 157 -2.69 16.11 -29.13
CA GLY A 157 -1.83 15.07 -29.72
C GLY A 157 -1.20 14.21 -28.64
N LYS A 158 -1.33 12.88 -28.77
CA LYS A 158 -0.71 11.92 -27.85
C LYS A 158 0.82 12.09 -27.87
N VAL A 159 1.38 12.63 -26.79
CA VAL A 159 2.82 12.61 -26.56
C VAL A 159 3.19 11.25 -25.96
N PRO A 160 4.29 10.61 -26.41
CA PRO A 160 4.78 9.39 -25.77
C PRO A 160 4.90 9.58 -24.26
N GLU A 161 4.45 8.58 -23.50
CA GLU A 161 4.45 8.65 -22.04
C GLU A 161 5.84 8.95 -21.48
N LYS A 162 5.87 9.71 -20.39
CA LYS A 162 7.12 10.06 -19.73
C LYS A 162 7.79 8.79 -19.20
N LYS A 163 9.09 8.68 -19.45
CA LYS A 163 9.92 7.69 -18.77
C LYS A 163 10.21 8.19 -17.36
N PHE A 164 9.63 7.54 -16.36
CA PHE A 164 9.87 7.82 -14.96
C PHE A 164 11.14 7.14 -14.45
N LEU A 165 11.72 7.71 -13.41
CA LEU A 165 12.81 7.10 -12.66
C LEU A 165 12.28 5.89 -11.87
N PRO A 166 13.11 4.87 -11.63
CA PRO A 166 12.70 3.73 -10.82
C PRO A 166 12.44 4.14 -9.37
N ILE A 167 11.59 3.35 -8.69
CA ILE A 167 11.37 3.43 -7.24
C ILE A 167 12.65 2.97 -6.52
N GLU A 168 13.19 3.85 -5.68
CA GLU A 168 14.49 3.65 -5.00
C GLU A 168 14.43 2.68 -3.81
N TYR A 169 13.23 2.30 -3.38
CA TYR A 169 13.01 1.48 -2.19
C TYR A 169 12.78 0.01 -2.56
N ASP A 170 13.37 -0.87 -1.77
CA ASP A 170 13.35 -2.32 -1.95
C ASP A 170 12.50 -3.08 -0.97
#